data_AF-A0A1A3FNA5-F1
#
_entry.id   AF-A0A1A3FNA5-F1
#
_cell.length_a   1.000
_cell.length_b   1.000
_cell.length_c   1.000
_cell.angle_alpha   90.00
_cell.angle_beta   90.00
_cell.angle_gamma   90.00
#
_symmetry.space_group_name_H-M   'P 1'
#
loop_
_entity.id
_entity.type
_entity.pdbx_description
1 polymer ?
#
loop_
_entity_poly.entity_id
_entity_poly.type
_entity_poly.pdbx_seq_one_letter_code
_entity_poly.pdbx_strand_id
1 'polypeptide(L)'
;MTAESWYGPRWPRVTARATSATLAILAVAQAAFAGSFLGGQYDALGLHSAGAKVTTVLSVVQVVVLVIVSRTGGPRWPIAVATLVTILLIAEFASGELRLTALHVPLGVLLIVGIVQLTASVWRWPLAARSRPAHQDVIR
;
A
#
# COMPACT_ATOMS: atom_id res chain seq x y z
N MET A 1 -31.52 1.72 29.13
CA MET A 1 -31.17 2.03 27.72
C MET A 1 -29.67 1.84 27.57
N THR A 2 -29.23 0.74 26.96
CA THR A 2 -27.81 0.41 26.77
C THR A 2 -27.21 1.33 25.72
N ALA A 3 -26.16 2.05 26.06
CA ALA A 3 -25.38 2.82 25.11
C ALA A 3 -24.72 1.85 24.11
N GLU A 4 -25.26 1.73 22.90
CA GLU A 4 -24.58 1.07 21.80
C GLU A 4 -23.34 1.90 21.45
N SER A 5 -22.19 1.51 21.98
CA SER A 5 -20.90 1.99 21.48
C SER A 5 -20.74 1.49 20.06
N TRP A 6 -21.06 2.33 19.07
CA TRP A 6 -20.84 2.04 17.66
C TRP A 6 -19.34 1.86 17.38
N TYR A 7 -18.89 0.61 17.36
CA TYR A 7 -17.57 0.23 16.85
C TYR A 7 -17.65 0.18 15.32
N GLY A 8 -17.01 1.14 14.66
CA GLY A 8 -16.81 1.05 13.21
C GLY A 8 -16.12 -0.27 12.83
N PRO A 9 -16.44 -0.90 11.68
CA PRO A 9 -15.86 -2.19 11.31
C PRO A 9 -14.32 -2.11 11.26
N ARG A 10 -13.64 -3.03 11.95
CA ARG A 10 -12.17 -3.12 11.95
C ARG A 10 -11.59 -3.73 10.68
N TRP A 11 -12.40 -4.50 9.94
CA TRP A 11 -11.94 -5.24 8.76
C TRP A 11 -11.30 -4.35 7.67
N PRO A 12 -11.80 -3.15 7.31
CA PRO A 12 -11.19 -2.36 6.24
C PRO A 12 -9.77 -1.94 6.58
N ARG A 13 -9.50 -1.63 7.86
CA ARG A 13 -8.17 -1.23 8.34
C ARG A 13 -7.23 -2.42 8.40
N VAL A 14 -7.72 -3.59 8.79
CA VAL A 14 -6.93 -4.84 8.75
C VAL A 14 -6.59 -5.20 7.31
N THR A 15 -7.57 -5.15 6.39
CA THR A 15 -7.33 -5.38 4.97
C THR A 15 -6.31 -4.39 4.42
N ALA A 16 -6.43 -3.09 4.74
CA ALA A 16 -5.47 -2.07 4.29
C ALA A 16 -4.04 -2.35 4.77
N ARG A 17 -3.89 -2.86 6.00
CA ARG A 17 -2.57 -3.25 6.54
C ARG A 17 -2.03 -4.49 5.86
N ALA A 18 -2.87 -5.49 5.62
CA ALA A 18 -2.47 -6.72 4.92
C ALA A 18 -2.03 -6.42 3.49
N THR A 19 -2.83 -5.69 2.71
CA THR A 19 -2.50 -5.35 1.32
C THR A 19 -1.26 -4.46 1.23
N SER A 20 -1.08 -3.50 2.14
CA SER A 20 0.11 -2.62 2.14
C SER A 20 1.38 -3.36 2.59
N ALA A 21 1.28 -4.30 3.54
CA ALA A 21 2.39 -5.15 3.93
C ALA A 21 2.82 -6.06 2.77
N THR A 22 1.87 -6.70 2.09
CA THR A 22 2.15 -7.52 0.91
C THR A 22 2.78 -6.71 -0.22
N LEU A 23 2.30 -5.48 -0.47
CA LEU A 23 2.92 -4.54 -1.41
C LEU A 23 4.39 -4.26 -1.07
N ALA A 24 4.69 -3.97 0.20
CA ALA A 24 6.05 -3.70 0.64
C ALA A 24 6.97 -4.92 0.48
N ILE A 25 6.49 -6.11 0.83
CA ILE A 25 7.23 -7.36 0.65
C ILE A 25 7.53 -7.61 -0.83
N LEU A 26 6.52 -7.46 -1.69
CA LEU A 26 6.70 -7.63 -3.14
C LEU A 26 7.67 -6.60 -3.72
N ALA A 27 7.58 -5.34 -3.30
CA ALA A 27 8.50 -4.28 -3.77
C ALA A 27 9.96 -4.58 -3.40
N VAL A 28 10.22 -5.07 -2.18
CA VAL A 28 11.57 -5.51 -1.78
C VAL A 28 12.00 -6.76 -2.55
N ALA A 29 11.10 -7.72 -2.77
CA ALA A 29 11.39 -8.91 -3.57
C ALA A 29 11.74 -8.56 -5.03
N GLN A 30 11.11 -7.53 -5.61
CA GLN A 30 11.45 -7.04 -6.95
C GLN A 30 12.92 -6.62 -7.07
N ALA A 31 13.45 -5.94 -6.05
CA ALA A 31 14.86 -5.56 -6.01
C ALA A 31 15.78 -6.80 -5.93
N ALA A 32 15.38 -7.82 -5.17
CA ALA A 32 16.11 -9.09 -5.12
C ALA A 32 16.12 -9.80 -6.48
N PHE A 33 14.98 -9.89 -7.16
CA PHE A 33 14.89 -10.52 -8.49
C PHE A 33 15.68 -9.75 -9.55
N ALA A 34 15.62 -8.41 -9.53
CA ALA A 34 16.42 -7.57 -10.41
C ALA A 34 17.92 -7.75 -10.14
N GLY A 35 18.32 -7.76 -8.87
CA GLY A 35 19.71 -8.01 -8.46
C GLY A 35 20.21 -9.40 -8.88
N SER A 36 19.41 -10.44 -8.68
CA SER A 36 19.72 -11.81 -9.14
C SER A 36 19.90 -11.88 -10.66
N PHE A 37 19.01 -11.23 -11.42
CA PHE A 37 19.12 -11.14 -12.88
C PHE A 37 20.44 -10.45 -13.30
N LEU A 38 20.77 -9.31 -12.69
CA LEU A 38 22.04 -8.61 -12.93
C LEU A 38 23.26 -9.45 -12.48
N GLY A 39 23.09 -10.32 -11.49
CA GLY A 39 24.08 -11.30 -11.04
C GLY A 39 24.19 -12.55 -11.92
N GLY A 40 23.49 -12.61 -13.05
CA GLY A 40 23.58 -13.70 -14.04
C GLY A 40 22.52 -14.80 -13.91
N GLN A 41 21.58 -14.69 -12.97
CA GLN A 41 20.46 -15.64 -12.84
C GLN A 41 19.31 -15.21 -13.76
N TYR A 42 19.42 -15.51 -15.05
CA TYR A 42 18.49 -15.01 -16.07
C TYR A 42 17.02 -15.39 -15.83
N ASP A 43 16.74 -16.53 -15.20
CA ASP A 43 15.37 -16.95 -14.83
C ASP A 43 14.69 -15.99 -13.85
N ALA A 44 15.47 -15.24 -13.04
CA ALA A 44 14.96 -14.23 -12.14
C ALA A 44 14.26 -13.07 -12.88
N LEU A 45 14.56 -12.86 -14.17
CA LEU A 45 13.85 -11.88 -14.99
C LEU A 45 12.38 -12.25 -15.18
N GLY A 46 12.06 -13.54 -15.29
CA GLY A 46 10.68 -14.02 -15.36
C GLY A 46 9.92 -13.74 -14.07
N LEU A 47 10.56 -14.00 -12.92
CA LEU A 47 10.00 -13.67 -11.60
C LEU A 47 9.84 -12.17 -11.38
N HIS A 48 10.79 -11.37 -11.86
CA HIS A 48 10.71 -9.92 -11.83
C HIS A 48 9.51 -9.43 -12.66
N SER A 49 9.40 -9.84 -13.93
CA SER A 49 8.27 -9.47 -14.81
C SER A 49 6.90 -9.91 -14.25
N ALA A 50 6.78 -11.14 -13.75
CA ALA A 50 5.55 -11.63 -13.14
C ALA A 50 5.21 -10.86 -11.86
N GLY A 51 6.19 -10.65 -10.99
CA GLY A 51 6.02 -9.91 -9.75
C GLY A 51 5.69 -8.44 -9.97
N ALA A 52 6.19 -7.81 -11.04
CA ALA A 52 5.82 -6.45 -11.42
C ALA A 52 4.31 -6.36 -11.75
N LYS A 53 3.75 -7.32 -12.50
CA LYS A 53 2.29 -7.39 -12.78
C LYS A 53 1.48 -7.54 -11.50
N VAL A 54 1.87 -8.48 -10.63
CA VAL A 54 1.19 -8.74 -9.35
C VAL A 54 1.24 -7.51 -8.44
N THR A 55 2.40 -6.84 -8.35
CA THR A 55 2.59 -5.64 -7.54
C THR A 55 1.71 -4.49 -8.03
N THR A 56 1.65 -4.28 -9.35
CA THR A 56 0.80 -3.24 -9.96
C THR A 56 -0.68 -3.52 -9.68
N VAL A 57 -1.17 -4.75 -9.88
CA VAL A 57 -2.56 -5.12 -9.57
C VAL A 57 -2.86 -4.93 -8.08
N LEU A 58 -1.97 -5.37 -7.20
CA LEU A 58 -2.15 -5.21 -5.75
C LEU A 58 -2.15 -3.72 -5.34
N SER A 59 -1.43 -2.85 -6.02
CA SER A 59 -1.47 -1.41 -5.79
C SER A 59 -2.85 -0.81 -6.08
N VAL A 60 -3.52 -1.26 -7.14
CA VAL A 60 -4.91 -0.86 -7.45
C VAL A 60 -5.85 -1.35 -6.36
N VAL A 61 -5.68 -2.59 -5.90
CA VAL A 61 -6.45 -3.13 -4.76
C VAL A 61 -6.24 -2.28 -3.51
N GLN A 62 -5.01 -1.86 -3.21
CA GLN A 62 -4.71 -0.98 -2.09
C GLN A 62 -5.45 0.36 -2.19
N VAL A 63 -5.53 0.96 -3.39
CA VAL A 63 -6.32 2.19 -3.60
C VAL A 63 -7.80 1.95 -3.26
N VAL A 64 -8.39 0.87 -3.78
CA VAL A 64 -9.80 0.51 -3.50
C VAL A 64 -10.04 0.30 -2.01
N VAL A 65 -9.14 -0.42 -1.33
CA VAL A 65 -9.23 -0.67 0.11
C VAL A 65 -9.13 0.65 0.90
N LEU A 66 -8.25 1.56 0.52
CA LEU A 66 -8.15 2.88 1.17
C LEU A 66 -9.39 3.76 0.92
N VAL A 67 -10.02 3.65 -0.25
CA VAL A 67 -11.32 4.29 -0.51
C VAL A 67 -12.37 3.74 0.45
N ILE A 68 -12.44 2.42 0.67
CA ILE A 68 -13.36 1.81 1.63
C ILE A 68 -13.06 2.31 3.06
N VAL A 69 -11.79 2.32 3.47
CA VAL A 69 -11.38 2.85 4.78
C VAL A 69 -11.85 4.30 4.98
N SER A 70 -11.73 5.15 3.95
CA SER A 70 -12.18 6.54 4.02
C SER A 70 -13.70 6.68 4.16
N ARG A 71 -14.48 5.78 3.54
CA ARG A 71 -15.95 5.74 3.68
C ARG A 71 -16.38 5.32 5.08
N THR A 72 -15.54 4.55 5.79
CA THR A 72 -15.76 4.16 7.20
C THR A 72 -15.16 5.13 8.23
N GLY A 73 -14.88 6.39 7.83
CA GLY A 73 -14.37 7.43 8.73
C GLY A 73 -12.84 7.50 8.86
N GLY A 74 -12.09 6.89 7.93
CA GLY A 74 -10.63 7.03 7.83
C GLY A 74 -10.17 8.27 7.05
N PRO A 75 -8.87 8.60 7.11
CA PRO A 75 -8.30 9.72 6.35
C PRO A 75 -8.37 9.49 4.83
N ARG A 76 -8.56 10.57 4.06
CA ARG A 76 -8.66 10.54 2.59
C ARG A 76 -7.33 10.73 1.85
N TRP A 77 -6.38 11.45 2.43
CA TRP A 77 -5.06 11.70 1.83
C TRP A 77 -4.30 10.43 1.37
N PRO A 78 -4.40 9.26 2.04
CA PRO A 78 -3.67 8.06 1.62
C PRO A 78 -4.13 7.53 0.26
N ILE A 79 -5.36 7.85 -0.16
CA ILE A 79 -5.89 7.49 -1.47
C ILE A 79 -5.06 8.17 -2.56
N ALA A 80 -4.77 9.47 -2.40
CA ALA A 80 -3.96 10.21 -3.36
C ALA A 80 -2.54 9.65 -3.45
N VAL A 81 -1.92 9.34 -2.30
CA VAL A 81 -0.58 8.73 -2.25
C VAL A 81 -0.56 7.34 -2.87
N ALA A 82 -1.51 6.48 -2.54
CA ALA A 82 -1.60 5.14 -3.13
C ALA A 82 -1.86 5.21 -4.65
N THR A 83 -2.68 6.16 -5.10
CA THR A 83 -2.93 6.39 -6.53
C THR A 83 -1.66 6.85 -7.25
N LEU A 84 -0.90 7.77 -6.65
CA LEU A 84 0.40 8.19 -7.18
C LEU A 84 1.37 7.01 -7.27
N VAL A 85 1.45 6.19 -6.22
CA VAL A 85 2.26 4.95 -6.23
C VAL A 85 1.85 4.02 -7.36
N THR A 86 0.55 3.81 -7.59
CA THR A 86 0.04 2.99 -8.71
C THR A 86 0.45 3.56 -10.06
N ILE A 87 0.31 4.87 -10.27
CA ILE A 87 0.73 5.52 -11.53
C ILE A 87 2.23 5.36 -11.75
N LEU A 88 3.03 5.58 -10.70
CA LEU A 88 4.48 5.41 -10.78
C LEU A 88 4.88 3.95 -11.01
N LEU A 89 4.18 2.97 -10.45
CA LEU A 89 4.39 1.55 -10.75
C LEU A 89 4.10 1.21 -12.22
N ILE A 90 3.08 1.82 -12.82
CA ILE A 90 2.79 1.67 -14.25
C ILE A 90 3.92 2.28 -15.09
N ALA A 91 4.40 3.47 -14.71
CA ALA A 91 5.54 4.10 -15.39
C ALA A 91 6.83 3.27 -15.25
N GLU A 92 7.07 2.70 -14.07
CA GLU A 92 8.20 1.81 -13.77
C GLU A 92 8.14 0.52 -14.58
N PHE A 93 6.94 -0.08 -14.70
CA PHE A 93 6.73 -1.24 -15.55
C PHE A 93 7.05 -0.90 -17.01
N ALA A 94 6.53 0.23 -17.51
CA ALA A 94 6.77 0.66 -18.88
C ALA A 94 8.25 0.97 -19.14
N SER A 95 8.96 1.61 -18.19
CA SER A 95 10.39 1.86 -18.35
C SER A 95 11.21 0.57 -18.39
N GLY A 96 10.79 -0.47 -17.66
CA GLY A 96 11.38 -1.81 -17.73
C GLY A 96 11.20 -2.46 -19.11
N GLU A 97 9.97 -2.48 -19.63
CA GLU A 97 9.66 -3.01 -20.97
C GLU A 97 10.38 -2.25 -22.09
N LEU A 98 10.53 -0.93 -21.95
CA LEU A 98 11.26 -0.07 -22.88
C LEU A 98 12.79 -0.12 -22.70
N ARG A 99 13.30 -0.93 -21.76
CA ARG A 99 14.73 -1.09 -21.46
C ARG A 99 15.41 0.24 -21.08
N LEU A 100 14.66 1.15 -20.48
CA LEU A 100 15.15 2.44 -19.98
C LEU A 100 15.75 2.27 -18.59
N THR A 101 16.80 1.44 -18.47
CA THR A 101 17.37 1.01 -17.18
C THR A 101 17.81 2.19 -16.30
N ALA A 102 18.33 3.25 -16.90
CA ALA A 102 18.75 4.46 -16.19
C ALA A 102 17.60 5.23 -15.50
N LEU A 103 16.37 5.10 -16.02
CA LEU A 103 15.16 5.64 -15.39
C LEU A 103 14.54 4.62 -14.44
N HIS A 104 14.44 3.36 -14.89
CA HIS A 104 13.81 2.26 -14.18
C HIS A 104 14.45 2.05 -12.80
N VAL A 105 15.77 1.85 -12.73
CA VAL A 105 16.42 1.53 -11.45
C VAL A 105 16.21 2.62 -10.38
N PRO A 106 16.46 3.92 -10.65
CA PRO A 106 16.18 4.96 -9.66
C PRO A 106 14.70 5.07 -9.28
N LEU A 107 13.79 4.96 -10.26
CA LEU A 107 12.35 5.03 -10.01
C LEU A 107 11.87 3.85 -9.14
N GLY A 108 12.34 2.63 -9.42
CA GLY A 108 12.09 1.45 -8.59
C GLY A 108 12.55 1.62 -7.14
N VAL A 109 13.72 2.20 -6.91
CA VAL A 109 14.21 2.50 -5.54
C VAL A 109 13.30 3.51 -4.84
N LEU A 110 12.91 4.60 -5.51
CA LEU A 110 11.99 5.59 -4.95
C LEU A 110 10.61 4.99 -4.65
N LEU A 111 10.13 4.09 -5.51
CA LEU A 111 8.89 3.36 -5.31
C LEU A 111 8.94 2.43 -4.10
N ILE A 112 10.04 1.71 -3.87
CA ILE A 112 10.22 0.90 -2.66
C ILE A 112 10.09 1.79 -1.41
N VAL A 113 10.78 2.93 -1.38
CA VAL A 113 10.69 3.88 -0.27
C VAL A 113 9.27 4.40 -0.10
N GLY A 114 8.61 4.83 -1.17
CA GLY A 114 7.24 5.33 -1.14
C GLY A 114 6.22 4.30 -0.67
N ILE A 115 6.36 3.04 -1.10
CA ILE A 115 5.51 1.93 -0.67
C ILE A 115 5.72 1.65 0.83
N VAL A 116 6.97 1.58 1.30
CA VAL A 116 7.28 1.39 2.73
C VAL A 116 6.71 2.54 3.57
N GLN A 117 6.82 3.79 3.10
CA GLN A 117 6.25 4.95 3.79
C GLN A 117 4.72 4.93 3.82
N LEU A 118 4.06 4.52 2.72
CA LEU A 118 2.62 4.32 2.67
C LEU A 118 2.20 3.24 3.68
N THR A 119 2.89 2.09 3.68
CA THR A 119 2.64 1.00 4.63
C THR A 119 2.81 1.48 6.06
N ALA A 120 3.93 2.12 6.41
CA ALA A 120 4.14 2.68 7.74
C ALA A 120 3.02 3.66 8.15
N SER A 121 2.55 4.49 7.21
CA SER A 121 1.46 5.44 7.45
C SER A 121 0.12 4.76 7.75
N VAL A 122 -0.24 3.73 6.99
CA VAL A 122 -1.45 2.91 7.22
C VAL A 122 -1.40 2.21 8.57
N TRP A 123 -0.22 1.73 8.97
CA TRP A 123 -0.03 1.02 10.24
C TRP A 123 -0.09 1.94 11.47
N ARG A 124 0.11 3.24 11.32
CA ARG A 124 -0.04 4.23 12.40
C ARG A 124 -1.49 4.52 12.78
N TRP A 125 -2.48 4.11 11.99
CA TRP A 125 -3.89 4.34 12.33
C TRP A 125 -4.39 3.34 13.38
N PRO A 126 -5.17 3.79 14.38
CA PRO A 126 -5.82 2.88 15.32
C PRO A 126 -6.70 1.86 14.59
N LEU A 127 -6.79 0.62 15.09
CA LEU A 127 -7.71 -0.38 14.51
C LEU A 127 -9.16 -0.18 14.97
N ALA A 128 -9.36 0.35 16.19
CA ALA A 128 -10.67 0.67 16.74
C ALA A 128 -11.02 2.15 16.48
N ALA A 129 -12.28 2.42 16.13
CA ALA A 129 -12.82 3.77 16.22
C ALA A 129 -12.90 4.15 17.71
N ARG A 130 -12.35 5.31 18.10
CA ARG A 130 -12.52 5.83 19.46
C ARG A 130 -14.01 6.00 19.73
N SER A 131 -14.51 5.38 20.79
CA SER A 131 -15.83 5.72 21.35
C SER A 131 -15.84 7.23 21.60
N ARG A 132 -16.80 7.95 21.03
CA ARG A 132 -17.07 9.33 21.47
C ARG A 132 -17.37 9.20 22.97
N PRO A 133 -16.64 9.86 23.88
CA PRO A 133 -17.03 9.87 25.29
C PRO A 133 -18.46 10.37 25.30
N ALA A 134 -19.39 9.58 25.84
CA ALA A 134 -20.70 10.11 26.18
C ALA A 134 -20.40 11.31 27.07
N HIS A 135 -20.73 12.51 26.56
CA HIS A 135 -20.59 13.74 27.32
C HIS A 135 -21.23 13.47 28.67
N GLN A 136 -20.43 13.56 29.73
CA GLN A 136 -20.92 13.50 31.10
C GLN A 136 -21.77 14.76 31.33
N ASP A 137 -23.00 14.77 30.81
CA ASP A 137 -24.08 15.58 31.37
C ASP A 137 -24.56 14.87 32.65
N VAL A 138 -23.65 14.82 33.61
CA VAL A 138 -23.95 14.43 34.99
C VAL A 138 -23.55 15.62 35.84
N ILE A 139 -24.59 16.41 36.16
CA ILE A 139 -24.71 17.37 37.26
C ILE A 139 -24.16 18.78 36.98
N ARG A 140 -25.07 19.66 36.53
CA ARG A 140 -25.41 20.91 37.24
C ARG A 140 -26.89 21.21 37.09
#